data_AF-A0A2A3M5U2-F1
#
_entry.id   AF-A0A2A3M5U2-F1
#
_cell.length_a   1.000
_cell.length_b   1.000
_cell.length_c   1.000
_cell.angle_alpha   90.00
_cell.angle_beta   90.00
_cell.angle_gamma   90.00
#
_symmetry.space_group_name_H-M   'P 1'
#
loop_
_entity.id
_entity.type
_entity.pdbx_description
1 polymer ?
#
loop_
_entity_poly.entity_id
_entity_poly.type
_entity_poly.pdbx_seq_one_letter_code
_entity_poly.pdbx_strand_id
1 'polypeptide(L)' 'EPLRQMADVNVELVLAERLDEALAGLRPSSRQTVALVCGAPGSVERFARRLFIAGVPRGQVLADVFVEHA' A
#
# COMPACT_ATOMS: atom_id res chain seq x y z
N GLU A 1 13.44 -6.17 12.40
CA GLU A 1 14.02 -7.22 11.54
C GLU A 1 13.22 -8.51 11.33
N PRO A 2 12.41 -9.05 12.27
CA PRO A 2 11.88 -10.41 12.12
C PRO A 2 10.96 -10.60 10.91
N LEU A 3 10.20 -9.57 10.52
CA LEU A 3 9.32 -9.63 9.34
C LEU A 3 10.09 -9.86 8.03
N ARG A 4 11.33 -9.39 7.93
CA ARG A 4 12.17 -9.59 6.74
C ARG A 4 12.73 -11.01 6.62
N GLN A 5 12.68 -11.78 7.69
CA GLN A 5 13.18 -13.16 7.73
C GLN A 5 12.08 -14.19 7.45
N MET A 6 10.83 -13.75 7.28
CA MET A 6 9.71 -14.62 6.98
C MET A 6 9.75 -15.06 5.51
N ALA A 7 9.62 -16.37 5.27
CA ALA A 7 9.50 -16.90 3.92
C ALA A 7 8.23 -16.36 3.25
N ASP A 8 8.32 -16.09 1.94
CA ASP A 8 7.20 -15.60 1.11
C ASP A 8 6.68 -14.20 1.49
N VAL A 9 7.45 -13.40 2.26
CA VAL A 9 7.09 -12.03 2.61
C VAL A 9 8.13 -11.06 2.08
N ASN A 10 7.69 -10.05 1.32
CA ASN A 10 8.51 -8.90 0.96
C ASN A 10 8.18 -7.71 1.89
N VAL A 11 9.19 -7.16 2.56
CA VAL A 11 9.01 -6.05 3.51
C VAL A 11 9.97 -4.91 3.20
N GLU A 12 9.40 -3.78 2.85
CA GLU A 12 10.13 -2.56 2.54
C GLU A 12 9.81 -1.46 3.56
N LEU A 13 10.83 -0.71 3.99
CA LEU A 13 10.65 0.50 4.79
C LEU A 13 10.84 1.69 3.85
N VAL A 14 9.74 2.36 3.50
CA VAL A 14 9.75 3.52 2.60
C VAL A 14 9.62 4.78 3.44
N LEU A 15 10.61 5.67 3.32
CA LEU A 15 10.55 6.99 3.95
C LEU A 15 9.60 7.92 3.17
N ALA A 16 9.03 8.90 3.85
CA ALA A 16 8.05 9.82 3.27
C ALA A 16 8.55 10.51 1.99
N GLU A 17 9.83 10.86 1.93
CA GLU A 17 10.47 11.49 0.77
C GLU A 17 10.58 10.58 -0.47
N ARG A 18 10.57 9.26 -0.29
CA ARG A 18 10.67 8.26 -1.36
C ARG A 18 9.32 7.64 -1.73
N LEU A 19 8.25 8.10 -1.09
CA LEU A 19 6.95 7.46 -1.16
C LEU A 19 6.37 7.43 -2.57
N ASP A 20 6.48 8.52 -3.33
CA ASP A 20 6.01 8.55 -4.72
C ASP A 20 6.76 7.59 -5.63
N GLU A 21 8.07 7.51 -5.46
CA GLU A 21 8.92 6.62 -6.25
C GLU A 21 8.57 5.17 -5.97
N ALA A 22 8.43 4.79 -4.69
CA ALA A 22 8.04 3.45 -4.29
C ALA A 22 6.66 3.06 -4.86
N LEU A 23 5.67 3.97 -4.75
CA LEU A 23 4.34 3.75 -5.34
C LEU A 23 4.37 3.69 -6.87
N ALA A 24 5.31 4.36 -7.53
CA ALA A 24 5.51 4.27 -8.97
C ALA A 24 6.16 2.95 -9.40
N GLY A 25 6.99 2.37 -8.54
CA GLY A 25 7.61 1.06 -8.75
C GLY A 25 6.66 -0.13 -8.54
N LEU A 26 5.54 0.06 -7.84
CA LEU A 26 4.64 -1.04 -7.50
C LEU A 26 4.06 -1.72 -8.76
N ARG A 27 4.24 -3.04 -8.84
CA ARG A 27 3.69 -3.89 -9.91
C ARG A 27 3.04 -5.13 -9.29
N PRO A 28 1.72 -5.08 -9.01
CA PRO A 28 0.99 -6.26 -8.57
C PRO A 28 1.15 -7.38 -9.60
N SER A 29 1.59 -8.55 -9.16
CA SER A 29 1.88 -9.69 -10.04
C SER A 29 0.62 -10.44 -10.49
N SER A 30 -0.50 -10.28 -9.78
CA SER A 30 -1.76 -11.00 -10.02
C SER A 30 -2.94 -10.03 -10.15
N ARG A 31 -3.91 -10.41 -11.01
CA ARG A 31 -5.21 -9.72 -11.11
C ARG A 31 -6.17 -10.05 -9.96
N GLN A 32 -5.77 -10.95 -9.08
CA GLN A 32 -6.50 -11.33 -7.86
C GLN A 32 -5.88 -10.70 -6.61
N THR A 33 -4.89 -9.81 -6.75
CA THR A 33 -4.26 -9.15 -5.61
C THR A 33 -5.27 -8.30 -4.86
N VAL A 34 -5.45 -8.60 -3.57
CA VAL A 34 -6.15 -7.73 -2.62
C VAL A 34 -5.13 -6.88 -1.88
N ALA A 35 -5.37 -5.58 -1.81
CA ALA A 35 -4.50 -4.63 -1.13
C ALA A 35 -5.21 -4.02 0.07
N LEU A 36 -4.51 -3.94 1.21
CA LEU A 36 -4.94 -3.16 2.36
C LEU A 36 -4.13 -1.86 2.40
N VAL A 37 -4.80 -0.75 2.66
CA VAL A 37 -4.21 0.58 2.71
C VAL A 37 -4.65 1.26 3.99
N CYS A 38 -3.69 1.62 4.85
CA CYS A 38 -3.97 2.20 6.16
C CYS A 38 -3.17 3.48 6.38
N GLY A 39 -3.71 4.43 7.16
CA GLY A 39 -2.98 5.62 7.60
C GLY A 39 -3.84 6.87 7.68
N ALA A 40 -3.19 8.04 7.64
CA ALA A 40 -3.87 9.33 7.61
C ALA A 40 -4.71 9.48 6.31
N PRO A 41 -5.85 10.21 6.34
CA PRO A 41 -6.80 10.29 5.23
C PRO A 41 -6.14 10.58 3.87
N GLY A 42 -5.25 11.59 3.81
CA GLY A 42 -4.57 11.97 2.57
C GLY A 42 -3.57 10.93 2.06
N SER A 43 -2.95 10.15 2.96
CA SER A 43 -2.03 9.07 2.56
C SER A 43 -2.80 7.89 1.96
N VAL A 44 -3.90 7.51 2.60
CA VAL A 44 -4.77 6.42 2.13
C VAL A 44 -5.31 6.73 0.73
N GLU A 45 -5.78 7.95 0.50
CA GLU A 45 -6.26 8.36 -0.83
C GLU A 45 -5.15 8.27 -1.89
N ARG A 46 -3.96 8.79 -1.58
CA ARG A 46 -2.79 8.75 -2.48
C ARG A 46 -2.43 7.32 -2.86
N PHE A 47 -2.36 6.42 -1.88
CA PHE A 47 -2.03 5.01 -2.08
C PHE A 47 -3.08 4.28 -2.92
N ALA A 48 -4.35 4.42 -2.57
CA ALA A 48 -5.45 3.78 -3.32
C ALA A 48 -5.47 4.24 -4.78
N ARG A 49 -5.21 5.54 -5.04
CA ARG A 49 -5.11 6.09 -6.39
C ARG A 49 -3.96 5.45 -7.19
N ARG A 50 -2.79 5.29 -6.58
CA ARG A 50 -1.62 4.70 -7.25
C ARG A 50 -1.83 3.21 -7.53
N LEU A 51 -2.42 2.46 -6.60
CA LEU A 51 -2.78 1.06 -6.78
C LEU A 51 -3.77 0.87 -7.94
N PHE A 52 -4.76 1.76 -8.05
CA PHE A 52 -5.69 1.74 -9.17
C PHE A 52 -4.99 1.94 -10.53
N ILE A 53 -4.05 2.90 -10.61
CA ILE A 53 -3.23 3.13 -11.82
C ILE A 53 -2.32 1.91 -12.10
N ALA A 54 -1.83 1.24 -11.06
CA ALA A 54 -1.03 0.02 -11.18
C ALA A 54 -1.86 -1.23 -11.52
N GLY A 55 -3.19 -1.09 -11.71
CA GLY A 55 -4.07 -2.16 -12.18
C GLY A 55 -4.83 -2.91 -11.09
N VAL A 56 -4.79 -2.47 -9.83
CA VAL A 56 -5.61 -3.06 -8.76
C VAL A 56 -7.04 -2.47 -8.82
N PRO A 57 -8.08 -3.27 -9.09
CA PRO A 57 -9.47 -2.84 -9.07
C PRO A 57 -9.90 -2.30 -7.69
N ARG A 58 -10.79 -1.29 -7.68
CA ARG A 58 -11.32 -0.71 -6.42
C ARG A 58 -11.96 -1.74 -5.49
N GLY A 59 -12.65 -2.75 -6.03
CA GLY A 59 -13.24 -3.83 -5.23
C GLY A 59 -12.22 -4.76 -4.56
N GLN A 60 -10.93 -4.63 -4.88
CA GLN A 60 -9.82 -5.37 -4.28
C GLN A 60 -8.95 -4.47 -3.39
N VAL A 61 -9.34 -3.23 -3.14
CA VAL A 61 -8.64 -2.31 -2.23
C VAL A 61 -9.48 -2.11 -0.98
N LEU A 62 -8.96 -2.56 0.16
CA LEU A 62 -9.49 -2.28 1.48
C LEU A 62 -8.78 -1.02 2.01
N ALA A 63 -9.54 -0.03 2.45
CA ALA A 63 -9.00 1.24 2.95
C ALA A 63 -9.45 1.45 4.40
N ASP A 64 -8.49 1.74 5.27
CA ASP A 64 -8.72 2.03 6.68
C ASP A 64 -8.05 3.35 7.04
N VAL A 65 -8.82 4.29 7.57
CA VAL A 65 -8.33 5.62 7.91
C VAL A 65 -8.17 5.70 9.41
N PHE A 66 -6.94 5.97 9.86
CA PHE A 66 -6.68 6.15 11.27
C PHE A 66 -7.30 7.47 11.73
N VAL A 67 -8.16 7.37 12.73
CA VAL A 67 -8.69 8.52 13.47
C VAL A 67 -7.77 8.82 14.65
N GLU A 68 -7.71 10.08 15.08
CA GLU A 68 -7.03 10.40 16.33
C GLU A 68 -7.69 9.62 17.48
N HIS A 69 -6.88 9.19 18.45
CA HIS A 69 -7.43 8.66 19.69
C HIS A 69 -8.24 9.76 20.36
N ALA A 70 -9.49 9.45 20.73
CA ALA A 70 -10.36 10.33 21.50
C ALA A 70 -9.85 10.53 22.94
#